data_AF-A0A9E2AA80-F1
#
_entry.id   AF-A0A9E2AA80-F1
#
_cell.length_a   1.000
_cell.length_b   1.000
_cell.length_c   1.000
_cell.angle_alpha   90.00
_cell.angle_beta   90.00
_cell.angle_gamma   90.00
#
_symmetry.space_group_name_H-M   'P 1'
#
loop_
_entity.id
_entity.type
_entity.pdbx_description
1 polymer ?
#
loop_
_entity_poly.entity_id
_entity_poly.type
_entity_poly.pdbx_seq_one_letter_code
_entity_poly.pdbx_strand_id
1 'polypeptide(L)'
;IYDKETHTPLLWTHLIPATVEGRAMHNVQNAMFAAALAYNMNIGLEDIRQGLRTFDSTFFQAPGRMNIYDEHPFRVILDYAHNPAAVSAMCGLVDRFEIDGQRIVVLSAPGDRRDEDIREIAALAAGHFDYFICRCDDNRRGRGHDEVAVLLKNTLLENGISANSIEVIPDEQEATTRALEMAQVGDLILILGDNTTRAWKQIIYFNSGSRIDPPGNKTASVADLPGNLDFEIADDLEIISDERGVRIAREEGD
;
A
#
# COMPACT_ATOMS: atom_id res chain seq x y z
N ILE A 1 28.56 3.05 -2.79
CA ILE A 1 29.28 3.51 -1.57
C ILE A 1 30.52 4.23 -2.03
N TYR A 2 30.69 5.46 -1.58
CA TYR A 2 31.89 6.26 -1.83
C TYR A 2 32.73 6.29 -0.56
N ASP A 3 33.91 5.69 -0.60
CA ASP A 3 34.89 5.72 0.49
C ASP A 3 36.21 6.28 -0.04
N LYS A 4 36.40 7.58 0.19
CA LYS A 4 37.53 8.41 -0.25
C LYS A 4 37.74 8.42 -1.75
N GLU A 5 38.32 7.37 -2.32
CA GLU A 5 38.62 7.23 -3.76
C GLU A 5 37.93 6.01 -4.37
N THR A 6 37.37 5.14 -3.53
CA THR A 6 36.69 3.93 -3.99
C THR A 6 35.21 4.22 -4.19
N HIS A 7 34.74 4.02 -5.42
CA HIS A 7 33.32 3.98 -5.71
C HIS A 7 32.89 2.52 -5.92
N THR A 8 32.18 1.97 -4.94
CA THR A 8 31.65 0.61 -5.00
C THR A 8 30.16 0.64 -5.32
N PRO A 9 29.73 0.21 -6.52
CA PRO A 9 28.32 0.00 -6.81
C PRO A 9 27.74 -1.03 -5.84
N LEU A 10 26.63 -0.68 -5.21
CA LEU A 10 25.97 -1.57 -4.25
C LEU A 10 24.95 -2.43 -4.97
N LEU A 11 23.91 -1.81 -5.54
CA LEU A 11 22.82 -2.46 -6.24
C LEU A 11 22.09 -1.44 -7.14
N TRP A 12 21.46 -1.89 -8.22
CA TRP A 12 20.52 -1.06 -8.98
C TRP A 12 19.24 -0.83 -8.19
N THR A 13 18.66 0.37 -8.26
CA THR A 13 17.45 0.71 -7.50
C THR A 13 16.29 -0.22 -7.82
N HIS A 14 16.09 -0.58 -9.10
CA HIS A 14 15.01 -1.51 -9.49
C HIS A 14 15.15 -2.93 -8.93
N LEU A 15 16.29 -3.30 -8.34
CA LEU A 15 16.49 -4.58 -7.66
C LEU A 15 16.21 -4.49 -6.15
N ILE A 16 15.80 -3.33 -5.65
CA ILE A 16 15.36 -3.12 -4.26
C ILE A 16 13.82 -3.12 -4.28
N PRO A 17 13.15 -4.18 -3.80
CA PRO A 17 11.70 -4.32 -3.88
C PRO A 17 10.95 -3.12 -3.30
N ALA A 18 11.37 -2.64 -2.14
CA ALA A 18 10.80 -1.47 -1.48
C ALA A 18 10.91 -0.14 -2.27
N THR A 19 11.59 -0.10 -3.42
CA THR A 19 11.65 1.10 -4.27
C THR A 19 10.67 1.08 -5.43
N VAL A 20 9.91 0.00 -5.62
CA VAL A 20 8.96 -0.17 -6.74
C VAL A 20 9.63 0.09 -8.08
N GLU A 21 10.56 -0.77 -8.48
CA GLU A 21 11.35 -0.62 -9.71
C GLU A 21 12.15 0.70 -9.77
N GLY A 22 12.46 1.30 -8.61
CA GLY A 22 13.11 2.60 -8.51
C GLY A 22 12.19 3.81 -8.67
N ARG A 23 10.86 3.61 -8.76
CA ARG A 23 9.88 4.70 -8.85
C ARG A 23 9.77 5.48 -7.53
N ALA A 24 9.80 4.79 -6.39
CA ALA A 24 9.70 5.38 -5.06
C ALA A 24 11.02 6.02 -4.61
N MET A 25 11.27 7.26 -5.04
CA MET A 25 12.53 7.97 -4.76
C MET A 25 12.79 8.18 -3.26
N HIS A 26 11.75 8.36 -2.45
CA HIS A 26 11.90 8.44 -0.99
C HIS A 26 12.46 7.12 -0.42
N ASN A 27 12.06 5.97 -0.96
CA ASN A 27 12.62 4.69 -0.55
C ASN A 27 14.01 4.43 -1.15
N VAL A 28 14.34 4.98 -2.32
CA VAL A 28 15.72 5.01 -2.81
C VAL A 28 16.62 5.76 -1.82
N GLN A 29 16.18 6.93 -1.35
CA GLN A 29 16.91 7.69 -0.33
C GLN A 29 17.02 6.91 0.99
N ASN A 30 15.93 6.32 1.47
CA ASN A 30 15.94 5.48 2.69
C ASN A 30 16.92 4.31 2.56
N ALA A 31 16.93 3.62 1.41
CA ALA A 31 17.88 2.55 1.13
C ALA A 31 19.34 3.04 1.11
N MET A 32 19.59 4.22 0.54
CA MET A 32 20.92 4.85 0.56
C MET A 32 21.36 5.18 2.00
N PHE A 33 20.47 5.73 2.82
CA PHE A 33 20.75 6.02 4.24
C PHE A 33 21.02 4.74 5.03
N ALA A 34 20.18 3.72 4.89
CA ALA A 34 20.35 2.42 5.56
C ALA A 34 21.66 1.75 5.16
N ALA A 35 22.01 1.76 3.87
CA ALA A 35 23.27 1.21 3.38
C ALA A 35 24.49 1.97 3.93
N ALA A 36 24.44 3.30 3.97
CA ALA A 36 25.52 4.12 4.51
C ALA A 36 25.74 3.88 6.01
N LEU A 37 24.64 3.76 6.77
CA LEU A 37 24.68 3.45 8.21
C LEU A 37 25.26 2.05 8.46
N ALA A 38 24.72 1.03 7.79
CA ALA A 38 25.19 -0.35 7.92
C ALA A 38 26.68 -0.48 7.55
N TYR A 39 27.11 0.20 6.48
CA TYR A 39 28.52 0.24 6.10
C TYR A 39 29.41 0.87 7.18
N ASN A 40 28.98 1.98 7.80
CA ASN A 40 29.70 2.59 8.93
C ASN A 40 29.73 1.70 10.17
N MET A 41 28.75 0.80 10.31
CA MET A 41 28.70 -0.22 11.37
C MET A 41 29.55 -1.46 11.04
N ASN A 42 30.38 -1.41 9.98
CA ASN A 42 31.22 -2.51 9.50
C ASN A 42 30.44 -3.75 9.05
N ILE A 43 29.19 -3.59 8.61
CA ILE A 43 28.44 -4.69 7.98
C ILE A 43 29.00 -4.95 6.57
N GLY A 44 29.17 -6.23 6.23
CA GLY A 44 29.71 -6.65 4.94
C GLY A 44 28.85 -6.19 3.76
N LEU A 45 29.47 -5.83 2.63
CA LEU A 45 28.75 -5.33 1.46
C LEU A 45 27.70 -6.33 0.94
N GLU A 46 27.97 -7.64 1.03
CA GLU A 46 27.01 -8.64 0.58
C GLU A 46 25.82 -8.76 1.52
N ASP A 47 26.01 -8.62 2.82
CA ASP A 47 24.91 -8.58 3.79
C ASP A 47 24.03 -7.34 3.58
N ILE A 48 24.65 -6.19 3.28
CA ILE A 48 23.91 -4.97 2.93
C ILE A 48 23.10 -5.18 1.64
N ARG A 49 23.71 -5.76 0.60
CA ARG A 49 22.99 -6.08 -0.65
C ARG A 49 21.83 -7.03 -0.39
N GLN A 50 22.06 -8.06 0.41
CA GLN A 50 21.04 -9.06 0.73
C GLN A 50 19.88 -8.40 1.48
N GLY A 51 20.16 -7.61 2.52
CA GLY A 51 19.12 -6.88 3.25
C GLY A 51 18.28 -5.98 2.34
N LEU A 52 18.92 -5.26 1.41
CA LEU A 52 18.22 -4.43 0.42
C LEU A 52 17.39 -5.25 -0.59
N ARG A 53 17.84 -6.43 -0.99
CA ARG A 53 17.11 -7.30 -1.94
C ARG A 53 15.93 -8.02 -1.30
N THR A 54 15.97 -8.27 0.01
CA THR A 54 14.93 -9.02 0.72
C THR A 54 13.93 -8.14 1.45
N PHE A 55 14.27 -6.87 1.69
CA PHE A 55 13.35 -5.92 2.29
C PHE A 55 12.32 -5.45 1.25
N ASP A 56 11.06 -5.75 1.55
CA ASP A 56 9.92 -5.39 0.71
C ASP A 56 8.88 -4.65 1.55
N SER A 57 8.19 -3.70 0.92
CA SER A 57 7.11 -2.91 1.52
C SER A 57 5.80 -3.70 1.60
N THR A 58 5.88 -5.00 1.93
CA THR A 58 4.70 -5.80 2.26
C THR A 58 4.05 -5.29 3.53
N PHE A 59 2.75 -5.52 3.69
CA PHE A 59 2.06 -5.16 4.93
C PHE A 59 2.65 -5.87 6.16
N PHE A 60 3.22 -7.07 5.99
CA PHE A 60 3.85 -7.80 7.09
C PHE A 60 5.18 -7.18 7.55
N GLN A 61 6.01 -6.72 6.62
CA GLN A 61 7.31 -6.14 6.94
C GLN A 61 7.22 -4.66 7.34
N ALA A 62 6.34 -3.89 6.69
CA ALA A 62 6.21 -2.46 6.91
C ALA A 62 4.73 -2.00 6.82
N PRO A 63 3.89 -2.29 7.83
CA PRO A 63 2.48 -1.93 7.82
C PRO A 63 2.25 -0.43 7.65
N GLY A 64 1.42 -0.05 6.68
CA GLY A 64 1.12 1.34 6.31
C GLY A 64 2.26 2.11 5.66
N ARG A 65 3.27 1.43 5.10
CA ARG A 65 4.42 2.08 4.45
C ARG A 65 4.50 1.64 2.99
N MET A 66 3.80 2.38 2.14
CA MET A 66 3.72 2.15 0.70
C MET A 66 3.33 0.70 0.38
N ASN A 67 2.33 0.18 1.09
CA ASN A 67 1.84 -1.17 0.82
C ASN A 67 0.98 -1.12 -0.44
N ILE A 68 1.40 -1.85 -1.48
CA ILE A 68 0.70 -1.91 -2.76
C ILE A 68 -0.12 -3.20 -2.80
N TYR A 69 -1.37 -3.07 -3.21
CA TYR A 69 -2.26 -4.18 -3.51
C TYR A 69 -2.74 -4.05 -4.95
N ASP A 70 -2.47 -5.08 -5.76
CA ASP A 70 -2.65 -5.05 -7.23
C ASP A 70 -3.43 -6.28 -7.73
N GLU A 71 -4.20 -6.91 -6.86
CA GLU A 71 -5.04 -8.09 -7.18
C GLU A 71 -6.47 -7.70 -7.58
N HIS A 72 -6.84 -6.42 -7.44
CA HIS A 72 -8.08 -5.88 -7.97
C HIS A 72 -7.91 -5.49 -9.45
N PRO A 73 -9.00 -5.23 -10.20
CA PRO A 73 -8.90 -4.64 -11.54
C PRO A 73 -8.29 -3.22 -11.56
N PHE A 74 -8.00 -2.65 -10.40
CA PHE A 74 -7.34 -1.37 -10.16
C PHE A 74 -6.27 -1.54 -9.08
N ARG A 75 -5.36 -0.58 -8.98
CA ARG A 75 -4.28 -0.61 -7.99
C ARG A 75 -4.66 0.18 -6.74
N VAL A 76 -4.28 -0.32 -5.56
CA VAL A 76 -4.41 0.41 -4.29
C VAL A 76 -3.06 0.55 -3.61
N ILE A 77 -2.74 1.76 -3.17
CA ILE A 77 -1.56 2.07 -2.34
C ILE A 77 -2.06 2.54 -0.98
N LEU A 78 -1.63 1.87 0.09
CA LEU A 78 -1.86 2.29 1.47
C LEU A 78 -0.58 2.88 2.07
N ASP A 79 -0.67 4.11 2.59
CA ASP A 79 0.44 4.76 3.29
C ASP A 79 -0.01 5.59 4.51
N TYR A 80 0.88 5.79 5.47
CA TYR A 80 0.66 6.59 6.68
C TYR A 80 1.13 8.06 6.54
N ALA A 81 1.41 8.53 5.33
CA ALA A 81 1.82 9.91 5.08
C ALA A 81 0.83 10.91 5.69
N HIS A 82 1.32 11.76 6.59
CA HIS A 82 0.50 12.63 7.43
C HIS A 82 1.11 14.02 7.62
N ASN A 83 2.15 14.34 6.84
CA ASN A 83 2.80 15.65 6.83
C ASN A 83 3.10 16.07 5.37
N PRO A 84 3.31 17.37 5.10
CA PRO A 84 3.52 17.87 3.73
C PRO A 84 4.62 17.14 2.95
N ALA A 85 5.78 16.91 3.56
CA ALA A 85 6.90 16.24 2.90
C ALA A 85 6.56 14.78 2.51
N ALA A 86 5.87 14.05 3.38
CA ALA A 86 5.43 12.68 3.10
C ALA A 86 4.37 12.64 2.00
N VAL A 87 3.39 13.55 2.03
CA VAL A 87 2.35 13.64 0.99
C VAL A 87 2.96 14.01 -0.36
N SER A 88 3.90 14.96 -0.39
CA SER A 88 4.64 15.31 -1.61
C SER A 88 5.41 14.10 -2.18
N ALA A 89 6.06 13.32 -1.33
CA ALA A 89 6.76 12.11 -1.75
C ALA A 89 5.82 11.04 -2.34
N MET A 90 4.60 10.91 -1.80
CA MET A 90 3.57 10.01 -2.33
C MET A 90 2.99 10.53 -3.65
N CYS A 91 2.75 11.83 -3.78
CA CYS A 91 2.34 12.44 -5.05
C CYS A 91 3.36 12.18 -6.16
N GLY A 92 4.66 12.41 -5.87
CA GLY A 92 5.73 12.14 -6.82
C GLY A 92 5.91 10.65 -7.17
N LEU A 93 5.47 9.72 -6.30
CA LEU A 93 5.38 8.30 -6.62
C LEU A 93 4.17 8.01 -7.52
N VAL A 94 3.00 8.54 -7.17
CA VAL A 94 1.75 8.39 -7.95
C VAL A 94 1.95 8.83 -9.40
N ASP A 95 2.64 9.94 -9.63
CA ASP A 95 2.93 10.45 -10.97
C ASP A 95 3.76 9.49 -11.84
N ARG A 96 4.54 8.60 -11.21
CA ARG A 96 5.42 7.63 -11.90
C ARG A 96 4.71 6.33 -12.26
N PHE A 97 3.46 6.17 -11.86
CA PHE A 97 2.62 5.09 -12.35
C PHE A 97 1.94 5.52 -13.65
N GLU A 98 2.16 4.72 -14.68
CA GLU A 98 1.33 4.72 -15.87
C GLU A 98 0.03 4.00 -15.52
N ILE A 99 -1.09 4.67 -15.75
CA ILE A 99 -2.42 4.16 -15.46
C ILE A 99 -3.33 4.44 -16.67
N ASP A 100 -4.33 3.60 -16.87
CA ASP A 100 -5.32 3.75 -17.95
C ASP A 100 -6.58 4.50 -17.46
N GLY A 101 -6.81 4.53 -16.15
CA GLY A 101 -7.97 5.13 -15.50
C GLY A 101 -7.68 6.43 -14.76
N GLN A 102 -8.35 6.63 -13.63
CA GLN A 102 -8.27 7.81 -12.77
C GLN A 102 -7.37 7.59 -11.55
N ARG A 103 -6.79 8.68 -11.06
CA ARG A 103 -6.10 8.74 -9.77
C ARG A 103 -7.06 9.23 -8.69
N ILE A 104 -7.31 8.39 -7.70
CA ILE A 104 -8.22 8.67 -6.58
C ILE A 104 -7.38 8.77 -5.31
N VAL A 105 -7.67 9.74 -4.44
CA VAL A 105 -7.01 9.86 -3.12
C VAL A 105 -8.02 9.93 -1.99
N VAL A 106 -7.79 9.12 -0.95
CA VAL A 106 -8.38 9.30 0.38
C VAL A 106 -7.39 10.12 1.20
N LEU A 107 -7.66 11.42 1.30
CA LEU A 107 -6.77 12.44 1.86
C LEU A 107 -7.14 12.76 3.31
N SER A 108 -6.14 12.87 4.18
CA SER A 108 -6.31 13.26 5.58
C SER A 108 -5.09 14.02 6.10
N ALA A 109 -5.25 14.61 7.28
CA ALA A 109 -4.16 15.14 8.08
C ALA A 109 -4.45 14.93 9.59
N PRO A 110 -3.43 14.80 10.45
CA PRO A 110 -3.63 14.72 11.89
C PRO A 110 -4.23 16.00 12.46
N GLY A 111 -5.21 15.88 13.35
CA GLY A 111 -5.94 17.03 13.89
C GLY A 111 -5.11 18.01 14.74
N ASP A 112 -3.95 17.58 15.25
CA ASP A 112 -2.99 18.43 15.99
C ASP A 112 -2.01 19.18 15.08
N ARG A 113 -2.09 18.99 13.76
CA ARG A 113 -1.36 19.83 12.81
C ARG A 113 -1.91 21.24 12.80
N ARG A 114 -1.01 22.19 12.51
CA ARG A 114 -1.39 23.59 12.28
C ARG A 114 -2.23 23.65 11.01
N ASP A 115 -3.17 24.58 10.94
CA ASP A 115 -4.00 24.71 9.74
C ASP A 115 -3.16 24.91 8.47
N GLU A 116 -2.04 25.65 8.56
CA GLU A 116 -1.12 25.84 7.43
C GLU A 116 -0.53 24.51 6.91
N ASP A 117 -0.20 23.57 7.79
CA ASP A 117 0.31 22.25 7.40
C ASP A 117 -0.80 21.42 6.71
N ILE A 118 -2.05 21.53 7.20
CA ILE A 118 -3.20 20.84 6.59
C ILE A 118 -3.52 21.42 5.21
N ARG A 119 -3.48 22.75 5.08
CA ARG A 119 -3.64 23.42 3.78
C ARG A 119 -2.52 23.04 2.82
N GLU A 120 -1.27 23.00 3.28
CA GLU A 120 -0.13 22.59 2.46
C GLU A 120 -0.28 21.15 1.95
N ILE A 121 -0.74 20.21 2.79
CA ILE A 121 -1.07 18.83 2.37
C ILE A 121 -2.07 18.82 1.20
N ALA A 122 -3.17 19.57 1.30
CA ALA A 122 -4.17 19.65 0.23
C ALA A 122 -3.65 20.32 -1.04
N ALA A 123 -2.91 21.42 -0.90
CA ALA A 123 -2.31 22.13 -2.03
C ALA A 123 -1.31 21.25 -2.79
N LEU A 124 -0.49 20.48 -2.07
CA LEU A 124 0.44 19.52 -2.65
C LEU A 124 -0.28 18.39 -3.39
N ALA A 125 -1.45 17.94 -2.92
CA ALA A 125 -2.20 16.85 -3.56
C ALA A 125 -2.99 17.29 -4.81
N ALA A 126 -3.43 18.56 -4.87
CA ALA A 126 -4.35 19.06 -5.89
C ALA A 126 -3.95 18.73 -7.34
N GLY A 127 -2.65 18.78 -7.67
CA GLY A 127 -2.15 18.56 -9.03
C GLY A 127 -1.99 17.11 -9.47
N HIS A 128 -2.28 16.13 -8.60
CA HIS A 128 -1.85 14.75 -8.81
C HIS A 128 -2.99 13.72 -8.90
N PHE A 129 -4.22 14.11 -8.53
CA PHE A 129 -5.38 13.23 -8.47
C PHE A 129 -6.58 13.83 -9.22
N ASP A 130 -7.41 12.95 -9.77
CA ASP A 130 -8.65 13.29 -10.46
C ASP A 130 -9.85 13.36 -9.51
N TYR A 131 -9.79 12.59 -8.40
CA TYR A 131 -10.86 12.51 -7.41
C TYR A 131 -10.32 12.46 -5.98
N PHE A 132 -10.96 13.21 -5.08
CA PHE A 132 -10.54 13.41 -3.71
C PHE A 132 -11.65 13.02 -2.74
N ILE A 133 -11.33 12.20 -1.74
CA ILE A 133 -12.18 11.93 -0.59
C ILE A 133 -11.45 12.47 0.64
N CYS A 134 -11.94 13.57 1.19
CA CYS A 134 -11.37 14.19 2.38
C CYS A 134 -11.97 13.54 3.64
N ARG A 135 -11.12 13.00 4.51
CA ARG A 135 -11.51 12.32 5.75
C ARG A 135 -10.78 12.86 6.97
N CYS A 136 -11.18 12.41 8.16
CA CYS A 136 -10.53 12.74 9.44
C CYS A 136 -9.85 11.51 10.05
N ASP A 137 -8.87 11.71 10.94
CA ASP A 137 -8.34 10.66 11.81
C ASP A 137 -9.39 10.22 12.85
N ASP A 138 -9.29 8.97 13.32
CA ASP A 138 -10.15 8.44 14.39
C ASP A 138 -10.02 9.33 15.63
N ASN A 139 -8.77 9.70 15.95
CA ASN A 139 -8.46 10.69 16.96
C ASN A 139 -8.35 12.08 16.34
N ARG A 140 -9.40 12.88 16.54
CA ARG A 140 -9.51 14.26 16.05
C ARG A 140 -8.63 15.27 16.81
N ARG A 141 -8.02 14.86 17.93
CA ARG A 141 -7.07 15.68 18.71
C ARG A 141 -7.63 17.08 19.06
N GLY A 142 -8.92 17.13 19.40
CA GLY A 142 -9.62 18.37 19.79
C GLY A 142 -10.33 19.12 18.66
N ARG A 143 -10.15 18.70 17.40
CA ARG A 143 -10.88 19.25 16.24
C ARG A 143 -12.33 18.73 16.17
N GLY A 144 -13.18 19.48 15.46
CA GLY A 144 -14.56 19.12 15.14
C GLY A 144 -14.68 17.86 14.27
N HIS A 145 -15.91 17.33 14.15
CA HIS A 145 -16.19 16.05 13.50
C HIS A 145 -15.58 15.91 12.11
N ASP A 146 -15.77 16.95 11.29
CA ASP A 146 -15.39 17.06 9.88
C ASP A 146 -14.41 18.22 9.62
N GLU A 147 -13.92 18.89 10.67
CA GLU A 147 -13.17 20.15 10.56
C GLU A 147 -11.93 20.02 9.66
N VAL A 148 -11.15 18.95 9.84
CA VAL A 148 -9.96 18.68 9.01
C VAL A 148 -10.36 18.38 7.57
N ALA A 149 -11.37 17.52 7.36
CA ALA A 149 -11.83 17.15 6.03
C ALA A 149 -12.39 18.36 5.26
N VAL A 150 -13.11 19.26 5.94
CA VAL A 150 -13.62 20.51 5.36
C VAL A 150 -12.47 21.47 5.04
N LEU A 151 -11.45 21.56 5.89
CA LEU A 151 -10.26 22.38 5.62
C LEU A 151 -9.48 21.90 4.39
N LEU A 152 -9.31 20.58 4.25
CA LEU A 152 -8.72 19.95 3.07
C LEU A 152 -9.54 20.27 1.81
N LYS A 153 -10.86 20.02 1.85
CA LYS A 153 -11.78 20.33 0.73
C LYS A 153 -11.71 21.79 0.32
N ASN A 154 -11.80 22.72 1.26
CA ASN A 154 -11.77 24.16 0.94
C ASN A 154 -10.45 24.54 0.27
N THR A 155 -9.35 24.00 0.74
CA THR A 155 -8.04 24.25 0.12
C THR A 155 -7.94 23.66 -1.29
N LEU A 156 -8.50 22.47 -1.53
CA LEU A 156 -8.57 21.88 -2.87
C LEU A 156 -9.37 22.77 -3.83
N LEU A 157 -10.52 23.31 -3.38
CA LEU A 157 -11.33 24.25 -4.15
C LEU A 157 -10.55 25.55 -4.47
N GLU A 158 -9.83 26.10 -3.50
CA GLU A 158 -8.96 27.27 -3.68
C GLU A 158 -7.83 27.03 -4.69
N ASN A 159 -7.38 25.77 -4.82
CA ASN A 159 -6.38 25.33 -5.80
C ASN A 159 -6.99 24.88 -7.15
N GLY A 160 -8.28 25.15 -7.38
CA GLY A 160 -8.91 24.98 -8.69
C GLY A 160 -9.50 23.58 -8.95
N ILE A 161 -9.56 22.71 -7.93
CA ILE A 161 -10.22 21.42 -8.06
C ILE A 161 -11.74 21.61 -8.09
N SER A 162 -12.40 20.93 -9.03
CA SER A 162 -13.85 20.99 -9.16
C SER A 162 -14.53 20.43 -7.91
N ALA A 163 -15.58 21.10 -7.43
CA ALA A 163 -16.40 20.60 -6.32
C ALA A 163 -17.02 19.23 -6.59
N ASN A 164 -17.22 18.86 -7.86
CA ASN A 164 -17.74 17.54 -8.25
C ASN A 164 -16.68 16.43 -8.13
N SER A 165 -15.41 16.78 -7.96
CA SER A 165 -14.29 15.86 -7.78
C SER A 165 -13.87 15.71 -6.31
N ILE A 166 -14.65 16.26 -5.36
CA ILE A 166 -14.30 16.26 -3.93
C ILE A 166 -15.49 15.80 -3.09
N GLU A 167 -15.32 14.70 -2.36
CA GLU A 167 -16.22 14.24 -1.31
C GLU A 167 -15.64 14.53 0.08
N VAL A 168 -16.52 14.78 1.06
CA VAL A 168 -16.15 14.85 2.49
C VAL A 168 -16.82 13.67 3.17
N ILE A 169 -16.02 12.71 3.61
CA ILE A 169 -16.46 11.52 4.33
C ILE A 169 -15.56 11.43 5.57
N PRO A 170 -15.97 11.99 6.73
CA PRO A 170 -15.10 12.10 7.88
C PRO A 170 -14.62 10.77 8.46
N ASP A 171 -15.40 9.70 8.34
CA ASP A 171 -15.05 8.36 8.82
C ASP A 171 -14.09 7.65 7.85
N GLU A 172 -12.99 7.09 8.38
CA GLU A 172 -11.96 6.43 7.57
C GLU A 172 -12.48 5.18 6.86
N GLN A 173 -13.33 4.38 7.52
CA GLN A 173 -13.81 3.13 6.94
C GLN A 173 -14.80 3.41 5.81
N GLU A 174 -15.69 4.39 6.00
CA GLU A 174 -16.61 4.83 4.97
C GLU A 174 -15.86 5.44 3.78
N ALA A 175 -14.85 6.29 4.03
CA ALA A 175 -14.04 6.91 2.99
C ALA A 175 -13.25 5.85 2.18
N THR A 176 -12.64 4.89 2.88
CA THR A 176 -11.93 3.76 2.27
C THR A 176 -12.89 2.90 1.43
N THR A 177 -14.05 2.55 1.97
CA THR A 177 -15.06 1.77 1.25
C THR A 177 -15.55 2.50 0.01
N ARG A 178 -15.84 3.80 0.12
CA ARG A 178 -16.27 4.64 -0.99
C ARG A 178 -15.24 4.64 -2.13
N ALA A 179 -13.95 4.80 -1.80
CA ALA A 179 -12.87 4.78 -2.77
C ALA A 179 -12.80 3.44 -3.52
N LEU A 180 -12.89 2.32 -2.80
CA LEU A 180 -12.84 0.98 -3.38
C LEU A 180 -14.07 0.68 -4.25
N GLU A 181 -15.27 1.09 -3.82
CA GLU A 181 -16.52 0.87 -4.55
C GLU A 181 -16.62 1.69 -5.85
N MET A 182 -16.02 2.89 -5.88
CA MET A 182 -16.10 3.76 -7.05
C MET A 182 -15.06 3.45 -8.12
N ALA A 183 -13.93 2.87 -7.73
CA ALA A 183 -12.81 2.62 -8.61
C ALA A 183 -13.20 1.68 -9.76
N GLN A 184 -12.75 2.04 -10.95
CA GLN A 184 -12.94 1.31 -12.20
C GLN A 184 -11.65 0.60 -12.61
N VAL A 185 -11.75 -0.29 -13.59
CA VAL A 185 -10.59 -1.00 -14.14
C VAL A 185 -9.52 -0.01 -14.60
N GLY A 186 -8.28 -0.20 -14.17
CA GLY A 186 -7.14 0.64 -14.53
C GLY A 186 -6.95 1.89 -13.66
N ASP A 187 -7.81 2.13 -12.66
CA ASP A 187 -7.64 3.21 -11.69
C ASP A 187 -6.46 2.95 -10.74
N LEU A 188 -6.00 4.02 -10.09
CA LEU A 188 -5.04 3.99 -8.99
C LEU A 188 -5.60 4.75 -7.79
N ILE A 189 -5.72 4.06 -6.66
CA ILE A 189 -6.16 4.64 -5.39
C ILE A 189 -4.96 4.82 -4.47
N LEU A 190 -4.78 6.02 -3.93
CA LEU A 190 -3.92 6.28 -2.78
C LEU A 190 -4.79 6.46 -1.52
N ILE A 191 -4.57 5.64 -0.50
CA ILE A 191 -5.23 5.76 0.79
C ILE A 191 -4.20 6.22 1.82
N LEU A 192 -4.38 7.44 2.31
CA LEU A 192 -3.65 7.92 3.49
C LEU A 192 -4.41 7.47 4.73
N GLY A 193 -4.00 6.35 5.33
CA GLY A 193 -4.69 5.71 6.44
C GLY A 193 -4.10 6.06 7.80
N ASP A 194 -4.94 6.28 8.80
CA ASP A 194 -4.58 6.38 10.22
C ASP A 194 -4.51 4.98 10.84
N ASN A 195 -5.60 4.21 10.72
CA ASN A 195 -5.61 2.81 11.14
C ASN A 195 -5.23 1.88 10.00
N THR A 196 -3.92 1.73 9.80
CA THR A 196 -3.33 0.97 8.69
C THR A 196 -3.79 -0.49 8.65
N THR A 197 -4.02 -1.13 9.80
CA THR A 197 -4.48 -2.53 9.84
C THR A 197 -5.93 -2.67 9.39
N ARG A 198 -6.80 -1.76 9.81
CA ARG A 198 -8.20 -1.74 9.41
C ARG A 198 -8.35 -1.42 7.92
N ALA A 199 -7.68 -0.36 7.46
CA ALA A 199 -7.67 0.01 6.05
C ALA A 199 -7.13 -1.14 5.18
N TRP A 200 -6.02 -1.79 5.57
CA TRP A 200 -5.48 -2.94 4.84
C TRP A 200 -6.47 -4.09 4.75
N LYS A 201 -7.16 -4.43 5.84
CA LYS A 201 -8.21 -5.46 5.81
C LYS A 201 -9.34 -5.09 4.85
N GLN A 202 -9.79 -3.84 4.84
CA GLN A 202 -10.81 -3.39 3.88
C GLN A 202 -10.33 -3.55 2.44
N ILE A 203 -9.07 -3.22 2.15
CA ILE A 203 -8.48 -3.35 0.81
C ILE A 203 -8.44 -4.82 0.37
N ILE A 204 -7.88 -5.73 1.19
CA ILE A 204 -7.64 -7.13 0.77
C ILE A 204 -8.91 -8.00 0.77
N TYR A 205 -9.92 -7.64 1.56
CA TYR A 205 -11.21 -8.33 1.61
C TYR A 205 -12.29 -7.65 0.78
N PHE A 206 -11.96 -6.55 0.09
CA PHE A 206 -12.89 -5.92 -0.84
C PHE A 206 -13.31 -6.94 -1.90
N ASN A 207 -14.63 -7.11 -2.09
CA ASN A 207 -15.22 -8.09 -3.00
C ASN A 207 -14.87 -9.57 -2.78
N SER A 208 -14.30 -9.98 -1.62
CA SER A 208 -14.09 -11.40 -1.32
C SER A 208 -15.40 -12.21 -1.14
N GLY A 209 -16.56 -11.55 -1.23
CA GLY A 209 -17.90 -12.15 -1.31
C GLY A 209 -18.69 -11.85 -2.60
N SER A 210 -18.11 -11.09 -3.54
CA SER A 210 -18.75 -10.68 -4.79
C SER A 210 -18.16 -11.48 -5.95
N ARG A 211 -19.01 -12.19 -6.69
CA ARG A 211 -18.64 -13.05 -7.82
C ARG A 211 -17.70 -12.32 -8.79
N ILE A 212 -16.57 -12.94 -9.08
CA ILE A 212 -15.80 -12.68 -10.28
C ILE A 212 -16.71 -13.08 -11.45
N ASP A 213 -17.19 -12.11 -12.23
CA ASP A 213 -17.65 -12.43 -13.58
C ASP A 213 -16.46 -13.00 -14.34
N PRO A 214 -16.57 -14.20 -14.91
CA PRO A 214 -15.42 -14.84 -15.53
C PRO A 214 -14.93 -13.96 -16.69
N PRO A 215 -13.60 -13.79 -16.84
CA PRO A 215 -13.05 -13.08 -17.98
C PRO A 215 -13.57 -13.72 -19.27
N GLY A 216 -14.07 -12.88 -20.17
CA GLY A 216 -14.67 -13.27 -21.44
C GLY A 216 -13.85 -14.35 -22.14
N ASN A 217 -14.54 -15.41 -22.53
CA ASN A 217 -14.08 -16.68 -23.08
C ASN A 217 -12.90 -16.53 -24.07
N LYS A 218 -11.67 -16.50 -23.57
CA LYS A 218 -10.49 -16.93 -24.34
C LYS A 218 -10.30 -18.39 -24.01
N THR A 219 -10.65 -19.26 -24.95
CA THR A 219 -10.45 -20.70 -24.88
C THR A 219 -8.96 -21.01 -24.74
N ALA A 220 -8.48 -21.07 -23.49
CA ALA A 220 -7.25 -21.77 -23.16
C ALA A 220 -7.56 -23.27 -23.20
N SER A 221 -6.84 -24.00 -24.05
CA SER A 221 -6.89 -25.46 -24.08
C SER A 221 -6.34 -26.01 -22.77
N VAL A 222 -7.21 -26.43 -21.87
CA VAL A 222 -6.83 -27.19 -20.68
C VAL A 222 -6.42 -28.58 -21.16
N ALA A 223 -5.17 -28.97 -20.89
CA ALA A 223 -4.75 -30.34 -21.06
C ALA A 223 -5.48 -31.21 -20.03
N ASP A 224 -6.07 -32.32 -20.48
CA ASP A 224 -6.79 -33.28 -19.63
C ASP A 224 -5.84 -33.84 -18.55
N LEU A 225 -6.11 -33.51 -17.29
CA LEU A 225 -5.58 -34.23 -16.14
C LEU A 225 -6.43 -35.48 -15.93
N PRO A 226 -5.82 -36.65 -15.66
CA PRO A 226 -6.58 -37.86 -15.35
C PRO A 226 -7.41 -37.65 -14.09
N GLY A 227 -8.70 -38.01 -14.17
CA GLY A 227 -9.66 -37.88 -13.09
C GLY A 227 -9.36 -38.79 -11.89
N ASN A 228 -9.74 -38.28 -10.71
CA ASN A 228 -9.62 -38.90 -9.38
C ASN A 228 -8.24 -39.44 -9.02
N LEU A 229 -7.40 -38.55 -8.50
CA LEU A 229 -6.40 -38.97 -7.50
C LEU A 229 -7.15 -39.17 -6.18
N ASP A 230 -7.61 -40.39 -5.93
CA ASP A 230 -8.01 -40.78 -4.57
C ASP A 230 -6.79 -40.61 -3.66
N PHE A 231 -6.88 -39.61 -2.78
CA PHE A 231 -5.82 -39.31 -1.83
C PHE A 231 -6.02 -40.22 -0.62
N GLU A 232 -5.42 -41.41 -0.65
CA GLU A 232 -5.38 -42.31 0.50
C GLU A 232 -4.32 -41.82 1.49
N ILE A 233 -4.75 -41.53 2.71
CA ILE A 233 -3.86 -41.28 3.84
C ILE A 233 -3.39 -42.66 4.32
N ALA A 234 -2.07 -42.85 4.40
CA ALA A 234 -1.51 -44.11 4.89
C ALA A 234 -1.99 -44.41 6.32
N ASP A 235 -2.25 -45.68 6.63
CA ASP A 235 -2.85 -46.13 7.91
C ASP A 235 -2.06 -45.72 9.16
N ASP A 236 -0.80 -45.30 8.99
CA ASP A 236 0.10 -44.86 10.06
C ASP A 236 0.13 -43.33 10.27
N LEU A 237 -0.72 -42.58 9.56
CA LEU A 237 -0.81 -41.13 9.62
C LEU A 237 -2.16 -40.67 10.22
N GLU A 238 -2.08 -39.88 11.29
CA GLU A 238 -3.23 -39.26 11.95
C GLU A 238 -3.34 -37.77 11.59
N ILE A 239 -4.54 -37.29 11.29
CA ILE A 239 -4.83 -35.86 11.16
C ILE A 239 -5.19 -35.30 12.54
N ILE A 240 -4.36 -34.40 13.06
CA ILE A 240 -4.59 -33.66 14.30
C ILE A 240 -5.09 -32.26 13.96
N SER A 241 -6.25 -31.87 14.49
CA SER A 241 -6.80 -30.52 14.38
C SER A 241 -6.89 -29.89 15.78
N ASP A 242 -6.11 -28.84 16.03
CA ASP A 242 -6.11 -28.09 17.28
C ASP A 242 -6.20 -26.57 17.03
N GLU A 243 -6.14 -25.77 18.10
CA GLU A 243 -6.19 -24.30 18.06
C GLU A 243 -5.06 -23.65 17.23
N ARG A 244 -4.06 -24.42 16.79
CA ARG A 244 -2.95 -24.00 15.93
C ARG A 244 -3.11 -24.43 14.47
N GLY A 245 -4.20 -25.13 14.12
CA GLY A 245 -4.53 -25.56 12.76
C GLY A 245 -4.58 -27.08 12.59
N VAL A 246 -4.58 -27.52 11.32
CA VAL A 246 -4.62 -28.94 10.96
C VAL A 246 -3.21 -29.41 10.57
N ARG A 247 -2.73 -30.50 11.16
CA ARG A 247 -1.44 -31.13 10.86
C ARG A 247 -1.57 -32.64 10.75
N ILE A 248 -0.66 -33.25 10.00
CA ILE A 248 -0.55 -34.72 9.88
C ILE A 248 0.60 -35.18 10.79
N ALA A 249 0.35 -36.14 11.65
CA ALA A 249 1.33 -36.77 12.54
C ALA A 249 1.40 -38.28 12.23
N ARG A 250 2.50 -38.94 12.60
CA ARG A 250 2.68 -40.38 12.43
C ARG A 250 2.63 -41.04 13.82
N GLU A 251 1.93 -42.15 13.97
CA GLU A 251 1.98 -42.91 15.23
C GLU A 251 3.40 -43.51 15.37
N GLU A 252 4.17 -43.05 16.36
CA GLU A 252 5.40 -43.74 16.77
C GLU A 252 5.00 -44.97 17.60
N GLY A 253 5.19 -46.17 17.03
CA GLY A 253 5.01 -47.42 17.75
C GLY A 253 6.12 -47.65 18.78
N ASP A 254 5.84 -47.28 20.04
CA ASP A 254 5.83 -48.10 21.28
C ASP A 254 5.70 -47.20 22.52
#